data_AF-A0A2S9GQ98-F1
#
_entry.id   AF-A0A2S9GQ98-F1
#
_cell.length_a   1.000
_cell.length_b   1.000
_cell.length_c   1.000
_cell.angle_alpha   90.00
_cell.angle_beta   90.00
_cell.angle_gamma   90.00
#
_symmetry.space_group_name_H-M   'P 1'
#
loop_
_entity.id
_entity.type
_entity.pdbx_description
1 polymer ?
#
loop_
_entity_poly.entity_id
_entity_poly.type
_entity_poly.pdbx_seq_one_letter_code
_entity_poly.pdbx_strand_id
1 'polypeptide(L)' 'RDGKLAGISNIEDQSSDRVGLRIVVEVKRDAVAKVVLNNLYKHTQLQTSFGANMLSIVDGVPRTLRIDQLIR' A
#
# COMPACT_ATOMS: atom_id res chain seq x y z
N ARG A 1 -4.12 -20.88 7.64
CA ARG A 1 -2.89 -21.66 7.92
C ARG A 1 -1.63 -20.80 8.02
N ASP A 2 -1.72 -19.46 7.88
CA ASP A 2 -0.52 -18.61 7.96
C ASP A 2 -0.32 -17.80 9.24
N GLY A 3 -1.28 -17.68 10.16
CA GLY A 3 -1.09 -17.12 11.53
C GLY A 3 -0.44 -15.72 11.67
N LYS A 4 -0.04 -15.07 10.57
CA LYS A 4 0.83 -13.88 10.54
C LYS A 4 0.10 -12.60 10.95
N LEU A 5 -1.22 -12.58 10.81
CA LEU A 5 -2.08 -11.45 11.19
C LEU A 5 -2.97 -11.86 12.37
N ALA A 6 -2.37 -11.94 13.55
CA ALA A 6 -3.09 -12.15 14.80
C ALA A 6 -3.78 -10.84 15.26
N GLY A 7 -4.91 -10.96 15.95
CA GLY A 7 -5.63 -9.81 16.52
C GLY A 7 -6.71 -9.20 15.63
N ILE A 8 -6.92 -9.71 14.41
CA ILE A 8 -8.08 -9.36 13.58
C ILE A 8 -9.24 -10.29 13.96
N SER A 9 -10.42 -9.71 14.22
CA SER A 9 -11.65 -10.47 14.50
C SER A 9 -12.49 -10.66 13.25
N ASN A 10 -12.62 -9.62 12.44
CA ASN A 10 -13.45 -9.61 11.24
C ASN A 10 -12.88 -8.65 10.18
N ILE A 11 -13.23 -8.89 8.92
CA ILE A 11 -12.92 -8.00 7.79
C ILE A 11 -14.19 -7.88 6.97
N GLU A 12 -14.63 -6.65 6.72
CA GLU A 12 -15.85 -6.34 5.96
C GLU A 12 -15.55 -5.29 4.89
N ASP A 13 -16.04 -5.53 3.68
CA ASP A 13 -16.03 -4.53 2.62
C ASP A 13 -17.36 -3.78 2.61
N GLN A 14 -17.32 -2.51 3.00
CA GLN A 14 -18.46 -1.59 3.03
C GLN A 14 -18.40 -0.60 1.87
N SER A 15 -17.69 -0.93 0.79
CA SER A 15 -17.54 -0.06 -0.37
C SER A 15 -18.86 0.13 -1.11
N SER A 16 -19.13 1.37 -1.55
CA SER A 16 -20.29 1.70 -2.39
C SER A 16 -20.04 2.96 -3.20
N ASP A 17 -20.82 3.19 -4.25
CA ASP A 17 -20.69 4.39 -5.10
C ASP A 17 -20.82 5.71 -4.33
N ARG A 18 -21.57 5.70 -3.22
CA ARG A 18 -21.76 6.89 -2.38
C ARG A 18 -20.59 7.17 -1.44
N VAL A 19 -19.90 6.13 -0.97
CA VAL A 19 -18.85 6.24 0.08
C VAL A 19 -17.43 5.97 -0.43
N GLY A 20 -17.29 5.43 -1.65
CA GLY A 20 -16.02 4.99 -2.22
C GLY A 20 -15.52 3.67 -1.63
N LEU A 21 -14.20 3.45 -1.72
CA LEU A 21 -13.52 2.29 -1.14
C LEU A 21 -13.53 2.38 0.39
N ARG A 22 -14.13 1.40 1.05
CA ARG A 22 -14.23 1.33 2.51
C ARG A 22 -14.09 -0.10 3.01
N ILE A 23 -12.86 -0.47 3.37
CA ILE A 23 -12.57 -1.76 4.01
C ILE A 23 -12.48 -1.54 5.52
N VAL A 24 -13.33 -2.23 6.28
CA VAL A 24 -13.35 -2.20 7.74
C VAL A 24 -12.67 -3.45 8.28
N VAL A 25 -11.64 -3.25 9.10
CA VAL A 25 -10.94 -4.35 9.78
C VAL A 25 -11.22 -4.22 11.27
N GLU A 26 -11.99 -5.16 11.80
CA GLU A 26 -12.28 -5.22 13.23
C GLU A 26 -11.14 -5.91 13.97
N VAL A 27 -10.78 -5.36 15.13
CA VAL A 27 -9.68 -5.82 15.96
C VAL A 27 -10.25 -6.46 17.23
N LYS A 28 -9.64 -7.55 17.69
CA LYS A 28 -10.02 -8.22 18.94
C LYS A 28 -9.82 -7.27 20.13
N ARG A 29 -10.61 -7.43 21.19
CA ARG A 29 -10.58 -6.57 22.40
C ARG A 29 -9.22 -6.51 23.10
N ASP A 30 -8.45 -7.58 23.02
CA ASP A 30 -7.13 -7.75 23.62
C ASP A 30 -5.99 -7.29 22.70
N ALA A 31 -6.27 -6.98 21.44
CA ALA A 31 -5.26 -6.62 20.46
C ALA A 31 -5.08 -5.09 20.36
N VAL A 32 -3.81 -4.66 20.27
CA VAL A 32 -3.46 -3.25 20.08
C VAL A 32 -3.58 -2.89 18.60
N ALA A 33 -4.54 -2.04 18.25
CA ALA A 33 -4.84 -1.67 16.86
C ALA A 33 -3.61 -1.17 16.08
N LYS A 34 -2.71 -0.39 16.73
CA LYS A 34 -1.49 0.11 16.10
C LYS A 34 -0.51 -1.00 15.72
N VAL A 35 -0.44 -2.07 16.51
CA VAL A 35 0.41 -3.25 16.21
C VAL A 35 -0.19 -4.03 15.04
N VAL A 36 -1.52 -4.22 15.03
CA VAL A 36 -2.22 -4.86 13.92
C VAL A 36 -2.03 -4.08 12.61
N LEU A 37 -2.13 -2.75 12.65
CA LEU A 37 -1.90 -1.89 11.49
C LEU A 37 -0.47 -2.01 10.93
N ASN A 38 0.55 -2.00 11.80
CA ASN A 38 1.94 -2.19 11.37
C ASN A 38 2.17 -3.58 10.76
N ASN A 39 1.51 -4.61 11.28
CA ASN A 39 1.57 -5.95 10.70
C ASN A 39 0.86 -5.99 9.35
N LEU A 40 -0.25 -5.27 9.18
CA LEU A 40 -0.91 -5.14 7.87
C LEU A 40 0.01 -4.46 6.85
N TYR A 41 0.70 -3.38 7.21
CA TYR A 41 1.69 -2.74 6.33
C TYR A 41 2.83 -3.69 5.92
N LYS A 42 3.27 -4.56 6.84
CA LYS A 42 4.37 -5.49 6.57
C LYS A 42 3.97 -6.71 5.75
N HIS A 43 2.74 -7.20 5.91
CA HIS A 43 2.30 -8.49 5.37
C HIS A 43 1.28 -8.39 4.24
N THR A 44 0.85 -7.18 3.89
CA THR A 44 -0.12 -6.94 2.82
C THR A 44 0.35 -5.80 1.91
N GLN A 45 -0.33 -5.63 0.78
CA GLN A 45 -0.09 -4.49 -0.11
C GLN A 45 -0.71 -3.17 0.39
N LEU A 46 -1.16 -3.11 1.64
CA LEU A 46 -1.65 -1.85 2.24
C LEU A 46 -0.55 -0.78 2.27
N GLN A 47 0.72 -1.19 2.38
CA GLN A 47 1.87 -0.33 2.16
C GLN A 47 2.76 -0.98 1.10
N THR A 48 2.95 -0.28 -0.02
CA THR A 48 3.85 -0.70 -1.09
C THR A 48 4.85 0.40 -1.39
N SER A 49 6.03 0.01 -1.86
CA SER A 49 7.02 0.93 -2.38
C SER A 49 6.87 1.01 -3.90
N PHE A 50 6.86 2.23 -4.44
CA PHE A 50 6.97 2.44 -5.87
C PHE A 50 8.45 2.60 -6.23
N GLY A 51 9.02 1.59 -6.89
CA GLY A 51 10.38 1.63 -7.41
C GLY A 51 10.48 2.56 -8.62
N ALA A 52 10.59 3.87 -8.39
CA ALA A 52 10.68 4.84 -9.45
C ALA A 52 12.00 4.69 -10.23
N ASN A 53 11.91 4.35 -11.51
CA ASN A 53 13.02 4.41 -12.46
C ASN A 53 12.65 5.37 -13.60
N MET A 54 13.18 6.58 -13.54
CA MET A 54 12.92 7.63 -14.53
C MET A 54 13.79 7.44 -15.77
N LEU A 55 13.51 6.39 -16.55
CA LEU A 55 14.22 6.05 -17.78
C LEU A 55 13.43 6.53 -19.00
N SER A 56 14.07 7.29 -19.91
CA SER A 56 13.47 7.68 -21.18
C SER A 56 14.50 7.72 -22.32
N ILE A 57 14.04 7.88 -23.55
CA ILE A 57 14.91 8.09 -24.72
C ILE A 57 15.10 9.60 -24.91
N VAL A 58 16.36 10.04 -24.96
CA VAL A 58 16.75 11.43 -25.29
C VAL A 58 17.74 11.35 -26.45
N ASP A 59 17.42 12.01 -27.57
CA ASP A 59 18.23 12.01 -28.79
C ASP A 59 18.60 10.59 -29.30
N GLY A 60 17.65 9.65 -29.19
CA GLY A 60 17.83 8.27 -29.64
C GLY A 60 18.61 7.37 -28.66
N VAL A 61 19.06 7.89 -27.52
CA VAL A 61 19.81 7.13 -26.50
C VAL A 61 18.98 6.99 -25.21
N PRO A 62 18.86 5.80 -24.62
CA PRO A 62 18.19 5.61 -23.33
C PRO A 62 19.01 6.22 -22.20
N ARG A 63 18.38 7.08 -21.40
CA ARG A 63 18.99 7.78 -20.27
C ARG A 63 18.09 7.73 -19.05
N THR A 64 18.67 7.46 -17.89
CA THR A 64 18.01 7.71 -16.60
C THR A 64 18.12 9.20 -16.31
N LEU A 65 16.98 9.84 -16.13
CA LEU A 65 16.85 11.28 -16.00
C LEU A 65 16.47 11.65 -14.56
N ARG A 66 16.96 12.80 -14.12
CA ARG A 66 16.44 13.49 -12.94
C ARG A 66 15.18 14.29 -13.29
N ILE A 67 14.41 14.69 -12.28
CA ILE A 67 13.17 15.46 -12.49
C ILE A 67 13.41 16.74 -13.31
N ASP A 68 14.52 17.46 -13.09
CA ASP A 68 14.86 18.67 -13.85
C ASP A 68 15.05 18.41 -15.35
N GLN A 69 15.49 17.20 -15.71
CA GLN A 69 15.74 16.77 -17.09
C GLN A 69 14.50 16.19 -17.77
N LEU A 70 13.46 15.80 -17.01
CA LEU A 70 12.17 15.40 -17.58
C LEU A 70 11.29 16.60 -17.98
N ILE A 71 11.44 17.72 -17.27
CA ILE A 71 10.57 18.89 -17.42
C ILE A 71 11.11 19.90 -18.45
N ARG A 72 12.42 19.89 -18.70
CA ARG A 72 13.10 20.80 -19.65
C ARG A 72 13.35 20.11 -20.97
#